data_AF-A0A7C0YZV3-F1
#
_entry.id   AF-A0A7C0YZV3-F1
#
_cell.length_a   1.000
_cell.length_b   1.000
_cell.length_c   1.000
_cell.angle_alpha   90.00
_cell.angle_beta   90.00
_cell.angle_gamma   90.00
#
_symmetry.space_group_name_H-M   'P 1'
#
loop_
_entity.id
_entity.type
_entity.pdbx_description
1 polymer ?
#
loop_
_entity_poly.entity_id
_entity_poly.type
_entity_poly.pdbx_seq_one_letter_code
_entity_poly.pdbx_strand_id
1 'polypeptide(L)'
;MVSKIEMLKVITKSKLVAAVKKKRKKVSVSWNKEKLAEQLSFDELRKLYASEKAKEKPTKKKKVVKKVAKKKVTGKKPTKKKKVVKKVAKKKVKRRK
;
A
#
# COMPACT_ATOMS: atom_id res chain seq x y z
N MET A 1 -23.56 29.06 1.02
CA MET A 1 -22.91 28.07 1.92
C MET A 1 -23.81 26.85 2.00
N VAL A 2 -23.26 25.62 2.04
CA VAL A 2 -24.08 24.40 2.22
C VAL A 2 -24.60 24.36 3.65
N SER A 3 -25.88 24.05 3.84
CA SER A 3 -26.49 24.00 5.17
C SER A 3 -26.04 22.77 5.97
N LYS A 4 -26.08 22.84 7.30
CA LYS A 4 -25.74 21.70 8.19
C LYS A 4 -26.62 20.47 7.88
N ILE A 5 -27.89 20.70 7.59
CA ILE A 5 -28.87 19.64 7.29
C ILE A 5 -28.51 18.91 5.99
N GLU A 6 -28.15 19.65 4.94
CA GLU A 6 -27.72 19.06 3.67
C GLU A 6 -26.43 18.24 3.81
N MET A 7 -25.48 18.71 4.63
CA MET A 7 -24.26 17.94 4.89
C MET A 7 -24.56 16.61 5.60
N LEU A 8 -25.48 16.61 6.57
CA LEU A 8 -25.83 15.40 7.34
C LEU A 8 -26.60 14.35 6.53
N LYS A 9 -27.27 14.76 5.44
CA LYS A 9 -27.90 13.82 4.50
C LYS A 9 -26.86 12.94 3.80
N VAL A 10 -25.75 13.55 3.37
CA VAL A 10 -24.65 12.84 2.65
C VAL A 10 -23.78 12.03 3.61
N ILE A 11 -23.53 12.53 4.82
CA ILE A 11 -22.65 11.86 5.78
C ILE A 11 -23.37 10.66 6.45
N THR A 12 -22.72 9.50 6.43
CA THR A 12 -23.21 8.30 7.10
C THR A 12 -23.01 8.35 8.61
N LYS A 13 -23.88 7.67 9.37
CA LYS A 13 -23.81 7.62 10.85
C LYS A 13 -22.44 7.10 11.33
N SER A 14 -21.88 6.09 10.65
CA SER A 14 -20.58 5.51 10.99
C SER A 14 -19.43 6.51 10.90
N LYS A 15 -19.44 7.41 9.90
CA LYS A 15 -18.43 8.47 9.74
C LYS A 15 -18.53 9.51 10.85
N LEU A 16 -19.73 9.90 11.25
CA LEU A 16 -19.95 10.80 12.38
C LEU A 16 -19.46 10.18 13.68
N VAL A 17 -19.81 8.91 13.94
CA VAL A 17 -19.33 8.18 15.14
C VAL A 17 -17.80 8.11 15.16
N ALA A 18 -17.17 7.80 14.04
CA ALA A 18 -15.70 7.76 13.95
C ALA A 18 -15.07 9.13 14.23
N ALA A 19 -15.66 10.22 13.70
CA ALA A 19 -15.19 11.57 13.95
C ALA A 19 -15.33 11.98 15.42
N VAL A 20 -16.45 11.65 16.07
CA VAL A 20 -16.65 11.92 17.49
C VAL A 20 -15.69 11.09 18.35
N LYS A 21 -15.48 9.80 18.03
CA LYS A 21 -14.51 8.94 18.73
C LYS A 21 -13.07 9.44 18.59
N LYS A 22 -12.69 10.04 17.45
CA LYS A 22 -11.36 10.68 17.29
C LYS A 22 -11.12 11.82 18.29
N LYS A 23 -12.19 12.47 18.78
CA LYS A 23 -12.13 13.49 19.84
C LYS A 23 -12.11 12.90 21.25
N ARG A 24 -11.98 11.57 21.39
CA ARG A 24 -12.03 10.85 22.66
C ARG A 24 -13.34 11.04 23.44
N LYS A 25 -14.42 11.42 22.75
CA LYS A 25 -15.76 11.51 23.35
C LYS A 25 -16.42 10.13 23.33
N LYS A 26 -17.08 9.76 24.42
CA LYS A 26 -17.91 8.55 24.49
C LYS A 26 -19.14 8.74 23.61
N VAL A 27 -19.43 7.74 22.78
CA VAL A 27 -20.57 7.74 21.87
C VAL A 27 -21.45 6.56 22.22
N SER A 28 -22.71 6.83 22.56
CA SER A 28 -23.71 5.76 22.71
C SER A 28 -24.21 5.30 21.34
N VAL A 29 -24.58 4.02 21.25
CA VAL A 29 -25.11 3.40 20.02
C VAL A 29 -26.46 4.02 19.62
N SER A 30 -27.26 4.44 20.60
CA SER A 30 -28.60 5.02 20.43
C SER A 30 -28.61 6.48 19.97
N TRP A 31 -27.45 7.12 19.78
CA TRP A 31 -27.42 8.51 19.35
C TRP A 31 -27.87 8.70 17.89
N ASN A 32 -28.68 9.73 17.66
CA ASN A 32 -29.10 10.18 16.34
C ASN A 32 -27.99 11.01 15.64
N LYS A 33 -28.11 11.16 14.31
CA LYS A 33 -27.13 11.91 13.50
C LYS A 33 -26.95 13.35 13.98
N GLU A 34 -28.04 14.01 14.39
CA GLU A 34 -28.01 15.40 14.85
C GLU A 34 -27.23 15.55 16.15
N LYS A 35 -27.51 14.68 17.14
CA LYS A 35 -26.79 14.62 18.41
C LYS A 35 -25.30 14.32 18.23
N LEU A 36 -24.95 13.50 17.24
CA LEU A 36 -23.55 13.26 16.86
C LEU A 36 -22.90 14.49 16.21
N ALA A 37 -23.67 15.23 15.41
CA ALA A 37 -23.21 16.43 14.71
C ALA A 37 -23.03 17.64 15.64
N GLU A 38 -23.79 17.74 16.73
CA GLU A 38 -23.59 18.75 17.79
C GLU A 38 -22.26 18.59 18.52
N GLN A 39 -21.73 17.38 18.59
CA GLN A 39 -20.45 17.11 19.24
C GLN A 39 -19.24 17.51 18.38
N LEU A 40 -19.47 17.84 17.11
CA LEU A 40 -18.48 18.20 16.11
C LEU A 40 -18.63 19.68 15.73
N SER A 41 -17.51 20.31 15.40
CA SER A 41 -17.52 21.67 14.86
C SER A 41 -18.05 21.69 13.42
N PHE A 42 -18.52 22.86 12.96
CA PHE A 42 -19.03 23.03 11.60
C PHE A 42 -17.96 22.72 10.53
N ASP A 43 -16.72 23.14 10.75
CA ASP A 43 -15.60 22.84 9.85
C ASP A 43 -15.31 21.35 9.72
N GLU A 44 -15.50 20.58 10.79
CA GLU A 44 -15.31 19.13 10.75
C GLU A 44 -16.40 18.45 9.92
N LEU A 45 -17.66 18.88 10.08
CA LEU A 45 -18.76 18.42 9.23
C LEU A 45 -18.48 18.77 7.76
N ARG A 46 -17.96 19.98 7.48
CA ARG A 46 -17.58 20.41 6.13
C ARG A 46 -16.46 19.55 5.54
N LYS A 47 -15.42 19.23 6.33
CA LYS A 47 -14.32 18.35 5.91
C LYS A 47 -14.80 16.92 5.62
N LEU A 48 -15.69 16.38 6.44
CA LEU A 48 -16.30 15.07 6.22
C LEU A 48 -17.15 15.06 4.95
N TYR A 49 -18.00 16.07 4.77
CA TYR A 49 -18.81 16.25 3.57
C TYR A 49 -17.96 16.31 2.30
N ALA A 50 -16.91 17.14 2.31
CA ALA A 50 -15.98 17.26 1.18
C ALA A 50 -15.26 15.94 0.89
N SER A 51 -14.90 15.18 1.93
CA SER A 51 -14.24 13.87 1.77
C SER A 51 -15.14 12.81 1.15
N GLU A 52 -16.44 12.82 1.47
CA GLU A 52 -17.40 11.89 0.87
C GLU A 52 -17.71 12.30 -0.58
N LYS A 53 -17.95 13.60 -0.84
CA LYS A 53 -18.07 14.15 -2.21
C LYS A 53 -16.84 13.89 -3.09
N ALA A 54 -15.63 13.95 -2.52
CA ALA A 54 -14.40 13.76 -3.28
C ALA A 54 -14.19 12.30 -3.71
N LYS A 55 -14.76 11.32 -3.00
CA LYS A 55 -14.65 9.89 -3.36
C LYS A 55 -15.52 9.49 -4.55
N GLU A 56 -16.56 10.27 -4.86
CA GLU A 56 -17.33 10.08 -6.10
C GLU A 56 -16.47 10.39 -7.34
N LYS A 57 -15.43 11.22 -7.20
CA LYS A 57 -14.50 11.47 -8.29
C LYS A 57 -13.53 10.29 -8.40
N PRO A 58 -13.36 9.68 -9.59
CA PRO A 58 -12.42 8.59 -9.78
C PRO A 58 -11.00 9.09 -9.52
N THR A 59 -10.49 8.81 -8.34
CA THR A 59 -9.09 9.10 -8.00
C THR A 59 -8.22 8.11 -8.75
N LYS A 60 -7.55 8.61 -9.80
CA LYS A 60 -6.61 7.86 -10.65
C LYS A 60 -5.61 7.15 -9.74
N LYS A 61 -5.73 5.83 -9.59
CA LYS A 61 -4.86 5.02 -8.71
C LYS A 61 -3.41 5.24 -9.11
N LYS A 62 -2.59 5.78 -8.20
CA LYS A 62 -1.15 5.97 -8.43
C LYS A 62 -0.51 4.58 -8.53
N LYS A 63 0.02 4.24 -9.71
CA LYS A 63 0.67 2.96 -9.99
C LYS A 63 1.92 2.84 -9.10
N VAL A 64 1.88 1.98 -8.08
CA VAL A 64 3.05 1.70 -7.24
C VAL A 64 3.98 0.82 -8.04
N VAL A 65 5.01 1.43 -8.65
CA VAL A 65 6.07 0.69 -9.33
C VAL A 65 6.90 -0.01 -8.26
N LYS A 66 6.76 -1.34 -8.19
CA LYS A 66 7.50 -2.21 -7.27
C LYS A 66 9.00 -2.10 -7.62
N LYS A 67 9.81 -1.49 -6.76
CA LYS A 67 11.27 -1.48 -6.94
C LYS A 67 11.78 -2.92 -6.88
N VAL A 68 12.37 -3.39 -7.96
CA VAL A 68 13.03 -4.70 -8.04
C VAL A 68 14.38 -4.58 -7.33
N ALA A 69 14.54 -5.25 -6.19
CA ALA A 69 15.82 -5.34 -5.51
C ALA A 69 16.76 -6.26 -6.31
N LYS A 70 17.81 -5.71 -6.94
CA LYS A 70 18.90 -6.51 -7.52
C LYS A 70 19.70 -7.15 -6.36
N LYS A 71 19.67 -8.47 -6.28
CA LYS A 71 20.49 -9.25 -5.34
C LYS A 71 21.98 -9.04 -5.67
N LYS A 72 22.75 -8.50 -4.73
CA LYS A 72 24.21 -8.31 -4.86
C LYS A 72 24.86 -9.68 -4.74
N VAL A 73 25.39 -10.23 -5.83
CA VAL A 73 26.16 -11.48 -5.80
C VAL A 73 27.55 -11.16 -5.26
N THR A 74 27.81 -11.51 -4.00
CA THR A 74 29.16 -11.48 -3.45
C THR A 74 29.96 -12.64 -4.04
N GLY A 75 30.89 -12.31 -4.94
CA GLY A 75 31.78 -13.28 -5.58
C GLY A 75 32.64 -13.99 -4.54
N LYS A 76 32.60 -15.32 -4.50
CA LYS A 76 33.58 -16.13 -3.76
C LYS A 76 34.91 -16.13 -4.53
N LYS A 77 36.02 -15.93 -3.81
CA LYS A 77 37.41 -16.02 -4.34
C LYS A 77 37.59 -17.36 -5.10
N PRO A 78 38.15 -17.36 -6.32
CA PRO A 78 38.49 -18.61 -6.99
C PRO A 78 39.73 -19.23 -6.34
N THR A 79 39.58 -20.41 -5.74
CA THR A 79 40.71 -21.23 -5.31
C THR A 79 41.36 -21.85 -6.55
N LYS A 80 42.58 -21.39 -6.89
CA LYS A 80 43.42 -22.01 -7.93
C LYS A 80 43.68 -23.47 -7.55
N LYS A 81 43.02 -24.43 -8.21
CA LYS A 81 43.44 -25.83 -8.14
C LYS A 81 44.50 -26.11 -9.19
N LYS A 82 45.63 -26.57 -8.65
CA LYS A 82 46.92 -26.92 -9.26
C LYS A 82 46.73 -27.98 -10.34
N LYS A 83 47.31 -27.76 -11.53
CA LYS A 83 47.49 -28.77 -12.59
C LYS A 83 48.23 -29.98 -12.00
N VAL A 84 47.70 -31.18 -12.17
CA VAL A 84 48.48 -32.42 -12.14
C VAL A 84 48.25 -33.15 -13.45
N VAL A 85 49.31 -33.16 -14.26
CA VAL A 85 49.42 -33.89 -15.52
C VAL A 85 49.73 -35.35 -15.20
N LYS A 86 48.97 -36.29 -15.75
CA LYS A 86 49.39 -37.71 -15.86
C LYS A 86 48.72 -38.30 -17.12
N LYS A 87 49.39 -38.17 -18.27
CA LYS A 87 50.28 -39.16 -18.91
C LYS A 87 49.50 -40.17 -19.80
N VAL A 88 49.40 -39.77 -21.07
CA VAL A 88 49.46 -40.52 -22.34
C VAL A 88 49.16 -42.04 -22.30
N ALA A 89 48.20 -42.46 -23.12
CA ALA A 89 48.29 -43.72 -23.86
C ALA A 89 47.96 -43.47 -25.35
N LYS A 90 48.98 -43.58 -26.20
CA LYS A 90 48.85 -43.66 -27.66
C LYS A 90 48.40 -45.07 -28.05
N LYS A 91 47.37 -45.21 -28.88
CA LYS A 91 47.17 -46.36 -29.80
C LYS A 91 46.18 -45.93 -30.89
N LYS A 92 46.64 -45.32 -32.00
CA LYS A 92 47.11 -45.90 -33.28
C LYS A 92 46.10 -46.89 -33.89
N VAL A 93 45.73 -46.62 -35.15
CA VAL A 93 45.22 -47.48 -36.25
C VAL A 93 44.06 -46.74 -36.95
N LYS A 94 43.96 -46.56 -38.28
CA LYS A 94 44.83 -46.79 -39.44
C LYS A 94 44.14 -46.13 -40.65
N ARG A 95 44.90 -45.31 -41.39
CA ARG A 95 44.82 -44.87 -42.81
C ARG A 95 43.47 -45.07 -43.55
N ARG A 96 42.80 -43.98 -43.96
CA ARG A 96 42.87 -43.31 -45.29
C ARG A 96 42.54 -44.24 -46.47
N LYS A 97 41.48 -43.92 -47.21
CA LYS A 97 41.60 -43.26 -48.51
C LYS A 97 40.30 -42.56 -48.87
#